data_AF-A0AAV4RVJ5-F1
#
_entry.id   AF-A0AAV4RVJ5-F1
#
_cell.length_a   1.000
_cell.length_b   1.000
_cell.length_c   1.000
_cell.angle_alpha   90.00
_cell.angle_beta   90.00
_cell.angle_gamma   90.00
#
_symmetry.space_group_name_H-M   'P 1'
#
loop_
_entity.id
_entity.type
_entity.pdbx_description
1 polymer ?
#
loop_
_entity_poly.entity_id
_entity_poly.type
_entity_poly.pdbx_seq_one_letter_code
_entity_poly.pdbx_strand_id
1 'polypeptide(L)'
;MYSWDETEFKLPPFLELQVWDADHFKPDENLGTIRLDLSRFPRGAYSARLCTQDMLKKDGSVPQFSIFKQTRVRGWWPVTSKKSQGDVKITGKIEAEIQLLTRAEADKSPAGRGRKGPDALPVPR
;
A
#
# COMPACT_ATOMS: atom_id res chain seq x y z
N MET A 1 -20.96 9.86 38.30
CA MET A 1 -19.55 9.42 38.22
C MET A 1 -19.39 8.83 36.82
N TYR A 2 -18.90 9.60 35.85
CA TYR A 2 -18.64 9.10 34.50
C TYR A 2 -17.22 8.53 34.50
N SER A 3 -17.10 7.20 34.47
CA SER A 3 -15.83 6.53 34.28
C SER A 3 -15.41 6.76 32.84
N TRP A 4 -14.44 7.63 32.60
CA TRP A 4 -13.76 7.78 31.32
C TRP A 4 -12.77 6.62 31.18
N ASP A 5 -13.28 5.40 31.05
CA ASP A 5 -12.42 4.24 30.78
C ASP A 5 -11.89 4.38 29.34
N GLU A 6 -10.58 4.68 29.23
CA GLU A 6 -9.87 4.63 27.96
C GLU A 6 -10.05 3.24 27.34
N THR A 7 -10.71 3.18 26.19
CA THR A 7 -10.93 1.91 25.49
C THR A 7 -9.86 1.75 24.42
N GLU A 8 -8.96 0.77 24.60
CA GLU A 8 -7.95 0.42 23.60
C GLU A 8 -8.52 -0.60 22.61
N PHE A 9 -8.42 -0.30 21.31
CA PHE A 9 -8.77 -1.24 20.24
C PHE A 9 -7.55 -1.61 19.41
N LYS A 10 -7.29 -2.91 19.26
CA LYS A 10 -6.21 -3.44 18.42
C LYS A 10 -6.73 -3.73 17.03
N LEU A 11 -6.30 -2.93 16.06
CA LEU A 11 -6.63 -3.13 14.65
C LEU A 11 -5.50 -3.87 13.93
N PRO A 12 -5.82 -4.73 12.95
CA PRO A 12 -4.80 -5.34 12.12
C PRO A 12 -4.04 -4.26 11.35
N PRO A 13 -2.70 -4.33 11.27
CA PRO A 13 -1.90 -3.33 10.58
C PRO A 13 -2.03 -3.52 9.06
N PHE A 14 -2.61 -2.53 8.37
CA PHE A 14 -2.70 -2.50 6.91
C PHE A 14 -2.13 -1.21 6.34
N LEU A 15 -1.53 -1.29 5.16
CA LEU A 15 -1.11 -0.15 4.35
C LEU A 15 -2.09 0.01 3.19
N GLU A 16 -2.65 1.20 3.04
CA GLU A 16 -3.50 1.55 1.90
C GLU A 16 -2.80 2.61 1.05
N LEU A 17 -2.63 2.31 -0.24
CA LEU A 17 -2.08 3.23 -1.23
C LEU A 17 -3.20 3.60 -2.20
N GLN A 18 -3.45 4.89 -2.35
CA GLN A 18 -4.48 5.43 -3.22
C GLN A 18 -3.83 6.30 -4.30
N VAL A 19 -4.28 6.13 -5.53
CA VAL A 19 -3.88 6.94 -6.68
C VAL A 19 -5.04 7.87 -7.00
N TRP A 20 -4.76 9.16 -6.98
CA TRP A 20 -5.70 10.21 -7.29
C TRP A 20 -5.22 10.95 -8.53
N ASP A 21 -6.16 11.33 -9.38
CA ASP A 21 -5.85 12.26 -10.46
C ASP A 21 -5.51 13.64 -9.88
N ALA A 22 -4.55 14.33 -10.48
CA ALA A 22 -4.06 15.63 -10.03
C ALA A 22 -4.46 16.71 -11.04
N ASP A 23 -5.76 16.85 -11.28
CA ASP A 23 -6.31 17.78 -12.27
C ASP A 23 -6.86 19.05 -11.61
N HIS A 24 -6.51 20.21 -12.17
CA HIS A 24 -6.82 21.53 -11.58
C HIS A 24 -8.31 21.94 -11.72
N PHE A 25 -9.10 21.22 -12.51
CA PHE A 25 -10.43 21.66 -12.96
C PHE A 25 -11.59 20.71 -12.65
N LYS A 26 -11.33 19.51 -12.12
CA LYS A 26 -12.36 18.54 -11.69
C LYS A 26 -12.08 18.10 -10.24
N PRO A 27 -13.09 17.66 -9.47
CA PRO A 27 -12.84 17.02 -8.18
C PRO A 27 -11.95 15.79 -8.39
N ASP A 28 -10.91 15.65 -7.56
CA ASP A 28 -9.93 14.56 -7.65
C ASP A 28 -10.63 13.19 -7.77
N GLU A 29 -10.47 12.52 -8.92
CA GLU A 29 -11.06 11.20 -9.14
C GLU A 29 -10.09 10.12 -8.62
N ASN A 30 -10.59 9.17 -7.82
CA ASN A 30 -9.80 8.02 -7.39
C ASN A 30 -9.56 7.08 -8.58
N LEU A 31 -8.34 7.10 -9.11
CA LEU A 31 -7.91 6.26 -10.23
C LEU A 31 -7.70 4.81 -9.80
N GLY A 32 -7.42 4.58 -8.53
CA GLY A 32 -7.47 3.25 -7.93
C GLY A 32 -6.81 3.18 -6.56
N THR A 33 -7.04 2.05 -5.89
CA THR A 33 -6.57 1.79 -4.54
C THR A 33 -6.02 0.37 -4.42
N ILE A 34 -5.01 0.22 -3.58
CA ILE A 34 -4.51 -1.08 -3.14
C ILE A 34 -4.37 -1.10 -1.62
N ARG A 35 -4.85 -2.18 -1.00
CA ARG A 35 -4.75 -2.39 0.45
C ARG A 35 -3.95 -3.67 0.73
N LEU A 36 -2.86 -3.52 1.47
CA LEU A 36 -1.87 -4.55 1.78
C LEU A 36 -1.86 -4.80 3.29
N ASP A 37 -1.93 -6.08 3.70
CA ASP A 37 -1.83 -6.48 5.10
C ASP A 37 -0.35 -6.56 5.50
N LEU A 38 0.06 -5.86 6.55
CA LEU A 38 1.48 -5.85 7.00
C LEU A 38 1.91 -7.17 7.65
N SER A 39 0.96 -7.95 8.18
CA SER A 39 1.21 -9.29 8.73
C SER A 39 1.23 -10.35 7.64
N ARG A 40 0.44 -10.16 6.58
CA ARG A 40 0.26 -11.07 5.43
C ARG A 40 0.50 -10.35 4.11
N PHE A 41 1.70 -9.81 3.97
CA PHE A 41 2.08 -8.97 2.85
C PHE A 41 2.25 -9.83 1.59
N PRO A 42 1.49 -9.57 0.50
CA PRO A 42 1.64 -10.32 -0.73
C PRO A 42 2.97 -9.96 -1.39
N ARG A 43 3.71 -10.97 -1.85
CA ARG A 43 4.97 -10.74 -2.55
C ARG A 43 4.72 -9.96 -3.83
N GLY A 44 5.37 -8.80 -3.97
CA GLY A 44 5.30 -7.99 -5.19
C GLY A 44 5.93 -8.71 -6.37
N ALA A 45 5.44 -8.42 -7.58
CA ALA A 45 6.01 -8.99 -8.79
C ALA A 45 7.37 -8.36 -9.08
N TYR A 46 8.25 -9.12 -9.74
CA TYR A 46 9.57 -8.61 -10.12
C TYR A 46 9.49 -7.56 -11.24
N SER A 47 8.45 -7.59 -12.08
CA SER A 47 8.25 -6.64 -13.17
C SER A 47 6.78 -6.30 -13.36
N ALA A 48 6.51 -5.16 -14.00
CA ALA A 48 5.17 -4.74 -14.37
C ALA A 48 4.43 -5.78 -15.23
N ARG A 49 5.15 -6.59 -16.03
CA ARG A 49 4.56 -7.62 -16.90
C ARG A 49 3.99 -8.80 -16.12
N LEU A 50 4.67 -9.20 -15.03
CA LEU A 50 4.27 -10.32 -14.17
C LEU A 50 3.25 -9.92 -13.10
N CYS A 51 2.98 -8.62 -12.95
CA CYS A 51 2.01 -8.09 -12.00
C CYS A 51 0.58 -8.34 -12.50
N THR A 52 -0.09 -9.35 -11.94
CA THR A 52 -1.47 -9.78 -12.30
C THR A 52 -2.44 -9.62 -11.12
N GLN A 53 -3.74 -9.69 -11.40
CA GLN A 53 -4.79 -9.55 -10.39
C GLN A 53 -4.78 -10.69 -9.36
N ASP A 54 -4.29 -11.86 -9.78
CA ASP A 54 -4.21 -13.06 -8.93
C ASP A 54 -3.37 -12.81 -7.68
N MET A 55 -2.44 -11.86 -7.72
CA MET A 55 -1.59 -11.47 -6.59
C MET A 55 -2.36 -10.83 -5.42
N LEU A 56 -3.58 -10.35 -5.65
CA LEU A 56 -4.45 -9.79 -4.60
C LEU A 56 -5.40 -10.85 -4.00
N LYS A 57 -5.36 -12.10 -4.49
CA LYS A 57 -6.17 -13.17 -3.94
C LYS A 57 -5.76 -13.47 -2.50
N LYS A 58 -6.77 -13.59 -1.64
CA LYS A 58 -6.62 -13.92 -0.21
C LYS A 58 -6.93 -15.39 0.08
N ASP A 59 -7.05 -16.21 -0.96
CA ASP A 59 -7.33 -17.65 -0.90
C ASP A 59 -6.13 -18.50 -0.46
N GLY A 60 -4.98 -17.87 -0.20
CA GLY A 60 -3.74 -18.55 0.18
C GLY A 60 -2.92 -19.07 -1.00
N SER A 61 -3.35 -18.84 -2.24
CA SER A 61 -2.59 -19.20 -3.45
C SER A 61 -1.35 -18.32 -3.65
N VAL A 62 -1.35 -17.11 -3.09
CA VAL A 62 -0.28 -16.13 -3.23
C VAL A 62 0.70 -16.26 -2.06
N PRO A 63 2.02 -16.38 -2.31
CA PRO A 63 3.03 -16.32 -1.26
C PRO A 63 2.95 -15.00 -0.49
N GLN A 64 2.75 -15.11 0.82
CA GLN A 64 2.66 -13.99 1.74
C GLN A 64 3.77 -14.06 2.78
N PHE A 65 4.22 -12.90 3.27
CA PHE A 65 5.19 -12.81 4.35
C PHE A 65 4.83 -11.66 5.29
N SER A 66 5.38 -11.68 6.51
CA SER A 66 5.18 -10.58 7.45
C SER A 66 6.28 -9.56 7.31
N ILE A 67 5.92 -8.29 7.09
CA ILE A 67 6.91 -7.20 7.00
C ILE A 67 7.65 -6.97 8.33
N PHE A 68 7.05 -7.40 9.45
CA PHE A 68 7.69 -7.35 10.77
C PHE A 68 8.86 -8.35 10.90
N LYS A 69 8.87 -9.42 10.07
CA LYS A 69 10.00 -10.36 9.97
C LYS A 69 10.98 -9.97 8.87
N GLN A 70 10.47 -9.43 7.77
CA GLN A 70 11.25 -8.94 6.64
C GLN A 70 10.99 -7.44 6.46
N THR A 71 11.86 -6.63 7.05
CA THR A 71 11.68 -5.17 7.20
C THR A 71 11.79 -4.37 5.91
N ARG A 72 12.14 -5.00 4.78
CA ARG A 72 12.23 -4.32 3.47
C ARG A 72 11.68 -5.20 2.36
N VAL A 73 10.83 -4.61 1.53
CA VAL A 73 10.27 -5.23 0.32
C VAL A 73 10.23 -4.22 -0.81
N ARG A 74 10.60 -4.68 -2.00
CA ARG A 74 10.37 -3.95 -3.26
C ARG A 74 9.63 -4.85 -4.23
N GLY A 75 8.73 -4.26 -5.01
CA GLY A 75 8.07 -4.99 -6.07
C GLY A 75 6.97 -4.19 -6.74
N TRP A 76 6.27 -4.89 -7.62
CA TRP A 76 5.12 -4.36 -8.34
C TRP A 76 3.83 -4.92 -7.77
N TRP A 77 2.84 -4.06 -7.54
CA TRP A 77 1.51 -4.47 -7.14
C TRP A 77 0.42 -3.82 -8.01
N PRO A 78 -0.65 -4.58 -8.32
CA PRO A 78 -1.74 -4.08 -9.13
C PRO A 78 -2.64 -3.17 -8.30
N VAL A 79 -2.95 -2.00 -8.86
CA VAL A 79 -3.92 -1.07 -8.29
C VAL A 79 -5.27 -1.37 -8.92
N THR A 80 -6.30 -1.44 -8.10
CA THR A 80 -7.64 -1.78 -8.55
C THR A 80 -8.62 -0.66 -8.25
N SER A 81 -9.58 -0.43 -9.14
CA SER A 81 -10.73 0.44 -8.86
C SER A 81 -12.01 -0.40 -8.87
N LYS A 82 -12.89 -0.13 -7.91
CA LYS A 82 -14.19 -0.79 -7.83
C LYS A 82 -15.16 -0.04 -8.74
N LYS A 83 -15.57 -0.67 -9.84
CA LYS A 83 -16.71 -0.19 -10.63
C LYS A 83 -18.02 -0.69 -10.04
N SER A 84 -19.12 0.01 -10.35
CA SER A 84 -20.47 -0.16 -9.79
C SER A 84 -21.09 -1.57 -9.96
N GLN A 85 -20.47 -2.46 -10.73
CA GLN A 85 -20.94 -3.84 -10.96
C GLN A 85 -20.21 -4.93 -10.15
N GLY A 86 -19.29 -4.56 -9.24
CA GLY A 86 -18.58 -5.54 -8.40
C GLY A 86 -17.36 -6.19 -9.06
N ASP A 87 -17.17 -5.99 -10.37
CA ASP A 87 -15.94 -6.37 -11.06
C ASP A 87 -14.78 -5.46 -10.66
N VAL A 88 -13.79 -6.07 -9.99
CA VAL A 88 -12.53 -5.43 -9.62
C VAL A 88 -11.64 -5.43 -10.87
N LYS A 89 -11.44 -4.26 -11.48
CA LYS A 89 -10.56 -4.09 -12.63
C LYS A 89 -9.22 -3.49 -12.19
N ILE A 90 -8.11 -4.02 -12.71
CA ILE A 90 -6.81 -3.38 -12.60
C ILE A 90 -6.84 -2.08 -13.39
N THR A 91 -6.65 -0.95 -12.71
CA THR A 91 -6.56 0.39 -13.32
C THR A 91 -5.12 0.85 -13.49
N GLY A 92 -4.20 0.32 -12.68
CA GLY A 92 -2.79 0.67 -12.75
C GLY A 92 -1.89 -0.36 -12.08
N LYS A 93 -0.59 -0.13 -12.12
CA LYS A 93 0.43 -0.93 -11.43
C LYS A 93 1.38 0.04 -10.77
N ILE A 94 1.69 -0.19 -9.50
CA ILE A 94 2.65 0.64 -8.75
C ILE A 94 3.88 -0.20 -8.48
N GLU A 95 5.04 0.36 -8.79
CA GLU A 95 6.30 -0.07 -8.21
C GLU A 95 6.52 0.70 -6.91
N ALA A 96 6.73 -0.01 -5.81
CA ALA A 96 7.02 0.61 -4.53
C ALA A 96 8.12 -0.16 -3.80
N GLU A 97 8.86 0.57 -2.99
CA GLU A 97 9.74 0.00 -1.98
C GLU A 97 9.22 0.43 -0.61
N ILE A 98 8.98 -0.55 0.26
CA ILE A 98 8.43 -0.35 1.58
C ILE A 98 9.44 -0.88 2.58
N GLN A 99 9.83 -0.01 3.52
CA GLN A 99 10.76 -0.32 4.58
C GLN A 99 10.14 0.02 5.93
N LEU A 100 10.16 -0.95 6.85
CA LEU A 100 9.80 -0.77 8.23
C LEU A 100 11.03 -0.27 8.99
N LEU A 101 10.92 0.92 9.58
CA LEU A 101 11.97 1.56 10.36
C LEU A 101 11.63 1.54 11.85
N THR A 102 12.67 1.48 12.68
CA THR A 102 12.55 1.76 14.11
C THR A 102 12.32 3.26 14.34
N ARG A 103 11.82 3.62 15.52
CA ARG A 103 11.65 5.03 15.91
C ARG A 103 12.95 5.82 15.77
N ALA A 104 14.07 5.26 16.23
CA ALA A 104 15.38 5.92 16.17
C ALA A 104 15.87 6.17 14.73
N GLU A 105 15.54 5.29 13.78
CA GLU A 105 15.87 5.48 12.36
C GLU A 105 14.94 6.49 11.70
N ALA A 106 13.64 6.44 12.01
CA ALA A 106 12.66 7.41 11.52
C ALA A 106 12.95 8.84 11.99
N ASP A 107 13.48 9.01 13.21
CA ASP A 107 13.89 10.31 13.73
C ASP A 107 15.10 10.89 12.97
N LYS A 108 15.98 10.04 12.42
CA LYS A 108 17.13 10.46 11.60
C LYS A 108 16.74 10.83 10.17
N SER A 109 15.71 10.17 9.62
CA SER A 109 15.18 10.43 8.27
C SER A 109 13.66 10.55 8.29
N PRO A 110 13.12 11.69 8.77
CA PRO A 110 11.68 11.84 8.97
C PRO A 110 10.94 11.96 7.63
N ALA A 111 10.11 10.97 7.31
CA ALA A 111 9.15 10.99 6.21
C ALA A 111 7.75 11.43 6.67
N GLY A 112 6.84 11.71 5.74
CA GLY A 112 5.40 11.87 6.04
C GLY A 112 4.97 13.18 6.70
N ARG A 113 5.87 14.17 6.90
CA ARG A 113 5.49 15.52 7.39
C ARG A 113 4.88 16.43 6.31
N GLY A 114 4.54 15.88 5.14
CA GLY A 114 4.07 16.66 3.98
C GLY A 114 5.09 17.66 3.42
N ARG A 115 6.36 17.59 3.86
CA ARG A 115 7.42 18.54 3.48
C ARG A 115 8.12 18.18 2.18
N LYS A 116 8.02 16.93 1.75
CA LYS A 116 8.60 16.37 0.53
C LYS A 116 7.63 15.32 -0.02
N GLY A 117 7.61 15.16 -1.35
CA GLY A 117 6.89 14.04 -1.98
C GLY A 117 7.46 12.69 -1.55
N PRO A 118 6.77 11.58 -1.84
CA PRO A 118 7.32 10.24 -1.62
C PRO A 118 8.64 10.09 -2.38
N ASP A 119 9.59 9.34 -1.81
CA ASP A 119 10.89 9.10 -2.45
C ASP A 119 10.68 8.35 -3.77
N ALA A 120 10.84 9.08 -4.88
CA ALA A 120 10.57 8.55 -6.20
C ALA A 120 11.59 7.45 -6.54
N LEU A 121 11.07 6.29 -6.93
CA LEU A 121 11.88 5.26 -7.56
C LEU A 121 12.35 5.75 -8.94
N PRO A 122 13.51 5.28 -9.43
CA PRO A 122 13.94 5.56 -10.78
C PRO A 122 12.88 5.09 -11.78
N VAL A 123 12.77 5.81 -12.91
CA VAL A 123 11.79 5.47 -13.96
C VAL A 123 12.00 4.02 -14.40
N PRO A 124 10.95 3.19 -14.37
CA PRO A 124 11.06 1.78 -14.77
C PRO A 124 11.43 1.68 -16.26
N ARG A 125 12.38 0.79 -16.57
CA ARG A 125 12.88 0.53 -17.94
C ARG A 125 11.97 -0.39 -18.73
#